data_AF-A0A7Z9M5G0-F1
#
_entry.id   AF-A0A7Z9M5G0-F1
#
_cell.length_a   1.000
_cell.length_b   1.000
_cell.length_c   1.000
_cell.angle_alpha   90.00
_cell.angle_beta   90.00
_cell.angle_gamma   90.00
#
_symmetry.space_group_name_H-M   'P 1'
#
loop_
_entity.id
_entity.type
_entity.pdbx_description
1 polymer ?
#
loop_
_entity_poly.entity_id
_entity_poly.type
_entity_poly.pdbx_seq_one_letter_code
_entity_poly.pdbx_strand_id
1 'polypeptide(L)'
;MNRILSVLVISIFMIMSTTSMTANFIPADSKEKSVEVVKGDIVLCAHCGEIKGSANCCNKEAKRCGCGAIKGSPGCCAIAIGGDDVVLCSHCGQVKGSDVCCIVTAEKCDKCGKAKGSLGCCLLVEETGKDKHDHLDQVPN
;
A
#
# COMPACT_ATOMS: atom_id res chain seq x y z
N MET A 1 67.88 10.22 -14.10
CA MET A 1 66.40 10.37 -14.23
C MET A 1 65.66 9.45 -13.25
N ASN A 2 65.99 9.47 -11.93
CA ASN A 2 65.45 8.48 -10.97
C ASN A 2 64.77 9.09 -9.72
N ARG A 3 64.68 10.41 -9.58
CA ARG A 3 64.02 11.05 -8.41
C ARG A 3 62.56 11.44 -8.63
N ILE A 4 62.14 11.60 -9.89
CA ILE A 4 60.75 11.94 -10.25
C ILE A 4 59.88 10.68 -10.21
N LEU A 5 60.45 9.52 -10.58
CA LEU A 5 59.77 8.23 -10.57
C LEU A 5 59.39 7.78 -9.15
N SER A 6 60.19 8.15 -8.14
CA SER A 6 59.95 7.72 -6.75
C SER A 6 58.81 8.51 -6.07
N VAL A 7 58.59 9.77 -6.43
CA VAL A 7 57.49 10.60 -5.89
C VAL A 7 56.14 10.21 -6.51
N LEU A 8 56.14 9.78 -7.77
CA LEU A 8 54.93 9.33 -8.46
C LEU A 8 54.41 7.99 -7.92
N VAL A 9 55.29 7.06 -7.54
CA VAL A 9 54.88 5.72 -7.04
C VAL A 9 54.29 5.78 -5.63
N ILE A 10 54.77 6.71 -4.78
CA ILE A 10 54.25 6.90 -3.41
C ILE A 10 52.86 7.57 -3.43
N SER A 11 52.62 8.46 -4.40
CA SER A 11 51.32 9.13 -4.57
C SER A 11 50.20 8.18 -5.03
N ILE A 12 50.55 7.13 -5.79
CA ILE A 12 49.58 6.16 -6.33
C ILE A 12 49.11 5.16 -5.26
N PHE A 13 49.93 4.87 -4.25
CA PHE A 13 49.64 3.83 -3.24
C PHE A 13 48.64 4.26 -2.14
N MET A 14 48.41 5.58 -1.97
CA MET A 14 47.49 6.13 -0.96
C MET A 14 46.01 6.12 -1.38
N ILE A 15 45.66 5.72 -2.61
CA ILE A 15 44.28 5.85 -3.14
C ILE A 15 43.49 4.52 -3.10
N MET A 16 44.12 3.39 -2.75
CA MET A 16 43.51 2.05 -2.94
C MET A 16 43.11 1.31 -1.65
N SER A 17 43.05 1.97 -0.48
CA SER A 17 42.67 1.26 0.75
C SER A 17 41.88 2.12 1.73
N THR A 18 40.62 2.40 1.39
CA THR A 18 39.53 2.39 2.39
C THR A 18 38.25 1.91 1.71
N THR A 19 37.88 0.69 2.09
CA THR A 19 36.51 0.14 2.22
C THR A 19 35.38 1.15 1.99
N SER A 20 34.30 0.83 1.28
CA SER A 20 33.26 -0.07 1.77
C SER A 20 32.22 -0.29 0.66
N MET A 21 31.58 -1.44 0.73
CA MET A 21 30.39 -1.78 -0.06
C MET A 21 29.36 -0.66 -0.01
N THR A 22 28.92 -0.14 -1.16
CA THR A 22 27.63 0.55 -1.28
C THR A 22 26.87 -0.09 -2.41
N ALA A 23 25.86 -0.85 -2.02
CA ALA A 23 24.88 -1.48 -2.88
C ALA A 23 24.18 -0.46 -3.79
N ASN A 24 23.66 -1.02 -4.90
CA ASN A 24 22.69 -0.46 -5.83
C ASN A 24 21.89 0.75 -5.31
N PHE A 25 21.95 1.87 -6.05
CA PHE A 25 20.85 2.82 -6.10
C PHE A 25 20.37 2.97 -7.54
N ILE A 26 19.30 2.23 -7.83
CA ILE A 26 18.38 2.52 -8.93
C ILE A 26 17.56 3.73 -8.47
N PRO A 27 17.63 4.90 -9.12
CA PRO A 27 16.61 5.92 -8.91
C PRO A 27 15.39 5.47 -9.71
N ALA A 28 14.64 4.54 -9.15
CA ALA A 28 13.25 4.39 -9.54
C ALA A 28 12.55 5.64 -8.98
N ASP A 29 12.13 6.52 -9.88
CA ASP A 29 11.02 7.43 -9.66
C ASP A 29 9.77 6.57 -9.38
N SER A 30 9.75 5.98 -8.20
CA SER A 30 8.57 5.40 -7.60
C SER A 30 8.21 6.35 -6.51
N LYS A 31 7.22 7.18 -6.83
CA LYS A 31 6.43 7.96 -5.90
C LYS A 31 5.80 6.96 -4.91
N GLU A 32 6.59 6.48 -3.96
CA GLU A 32 6.12 5.72 -2.82
C GLU A 32 5.38 6.71 -1.93
N LYS A 33 4.14 6.93 -2.32
CA LYS A 33 3.12 7.59 -1.53
C LYS A 33 2.86 6.64 -0.38
N SER A 34 3.64 6.78 0.69
CA SER A 34 3.40 6.17 1.99
C SER A 34 1.95 6.41 2.35
N VAL A 35 1.13 5.37 2.17
CA VAL A 35 -0.26 5.35 2.56
C VAL A 35 -0.22 5.27 4.08
N GLU A 36 -0.66 6.34 4.73
CA GLU A 36 -0.87 6.34 6.16
C GLU A 36 -1.88 5.21 6.49
N VAL A 37 -1.39 4.19 7.18
CA VAL A 37 -2.13 2.98 7.51
C VAL A 37 -3.16 3.33 8.57
N VAL A 38 -4.41 3.59 8.15
CA VAL A 38 -5.53 3.77 9.07
C VAL A 38 -5.91 2.39 9.62
N LYS A 39 -5.50 2.13 10.85
CA LYS A 39 -5.93 0.99 11.67
C LYS A 39 -7.43 1.18 11.99
N GLY A 40 -8.34 0.70 11.13
CA GLY A 40 -9.77 0.91 11.30
C GLY A 40 -10.61 0.43 10.11
N ASP A 41 -11.94 0.56 10.23
CA ASP A 41 -12.84 0.31 9.10
C ASP A 41 -12.44 1.20 7.90
N ILE A 42 -12.44 0.65 6.68
CA ILE A 42 -12.16 1.44 5.47
C ILE A 42 -13.36 2.36 5.25
N VAL A 43 -13.14 3.66 5.20
CA VAL A 43 -14.19 4.64 4.91
C VAL A 43 -14.01 5.16 3.50
N LEU A 44 -15.03 5.02 2.66
CA LEU A 44 -15.09 5.66 1.34
C LEU A 44 -15.75 7.02 1.47
N CYS A 45 -15.10 8.03 0.90
CA CYS A 45 -15.59 9.39 0.90
C CYS A 45 -16.78 9.54 -0.06
N ALA A 46 -17.95 9.90 0.46
CA ALA A 46 -19.16 10.07 -0.34
C ALA A 46 -19.12 11.29 -1.28
N HIS A 47 -18.10 12.16 -1.18
CA HIS A 47 -17.92 13.27 -2.14
C HIS A 47 -17.15 12.87 -3.39
N CYS A 48 -16.32 11.83 -3.33
CA CYS A 48 -15.41 11.50 -4.41
C CYS A 48 -15.23 10.00 -4.69
N GLY A 49 -15.79 9.10 -3.89
CA GLY A 49 -15.68 7.65 -4.06
C GLY A 49 -14.33 7.05 -3.66
N GLU A 50 -13.35 7.86 -3.28
CA GLU A 50 -12.02 7.41 -2.88
C GLU A 50 -11.95 7.08 -1.39
N ILE A 51 -10.94 6.31 -0.97
CA ILE A 51 -10.67 6.06 0.46
C ILE A 51 -10.45 7.40 1.17
N LYS A 52 -11.27 7.68 2.19
CA LYS A 52 -11.22 8.91 2.98
C LYS A 52 -9.88 9.02 3.69
N GLY A 53 -9.27 10.20 3.61
CA GLY A 53 -7.93 10.44 4.18
C GLY A 53 -6.78 9.92 3.33
N SER A 54 -7.04 9.09 2.30
CA SER A 54 -6.00 8.80 1.31
C SER A 54 -5.59 10.09 0.61
N ALA A 55 -4.34 10.19 0.17
CA ALA A 55 -3.91 11.40 -0.51
C ALA A 55 -4.45 11.52 -1.96
N ASN A 56 -5.34 10.62 -2.42
CA ASN A 56 -6.15 10.84 -3.62
C ASN A 56 -7.58 11.29 -3.29
N CYS A 57 -7.97 11.26 -2.01
CA CYS A 57 -9.28 11.69 -1.54
C CYS A 57 -9.52 13.15 -1.94
N CYS A 58 -10.65 13.39 -2.62
CA CYS A 58 -11.06 14.71 -3.09
C CYS A 58 -10.02 15.43 -3.97
N ASN A 59 -9.13 14.68 -4.64
CA ASN A 59 -8.19 15.28 -5.60
C ASN A 59 -8.98 15.97 -6.73
N LYS A 60 -8.77 17.28 -6.88
CA LYS A 60 -9.47 18.12 -7.86
C LYS A 60 -9.04 17.86 -9.30
N GLU A 61 -7.81 17.36 -9.49
CA GLU A 61 -7.22 17.07 -10.80
C GLU A 61 -7.58 15.67 -11.30
N ALA A 62 -8.15 14.82 -10.45
CA ALA A 62 -8.51 13.46 -10.81
C ALA A 62 -9.68 13.42 -11.79
N LYS A 63 -9.56 12.58 -12.82
CA LYS A 63 -10.65 12.32 -13.77
C LYS A 63 -11.85 11.73 -13.02
N ARG A 64 -13.06 12.13 -13.38
CA ARG A 64 -14.30 11.65 -12.75
C ARG A 64 -15.11 10.75 -13.68
N CYS A 65 -15.84 9.81 -13.07
CA CYS A 65 -16.88 9.02 -13.70
C CYS A 65 -18.15 9.88 -13.91
N GLY A 66 -19.08 9.47 -14.77
CA GLY A 66 -20.34 10.21 -15.00
C GLY A 66 -21.22 10.35 -13.75
N CYS A 67 -21.05 9.43 -12.78
CA CYS A 67 -21.66 9.48 -11.45
C CYS A 67 -20.99 10.47 -10.47
N GLY A 68 -19.94 11.19 -10.88
CA GLY A 68 -19.26 12.21 -10.08
C GLY A 68 -18.10 11.73 -9.21
N ALA A 69 -17.93 10.42 -9.02
CA ALA A 69 -16.81 9.82 -8.30
C ALA A 69 -15.48 9.88 -9.09
N ILE A 70 -14.34 9.74 -8.41
CA ILE A 70 -13.01 9.64 -9.04
C ILE A 70 -12.91 8.35 -9.84
N LYS A 71 -12.41 8.42 -11.07
CA LYS A 71 -12.26 7.28 -11.96
C LYS A 71 -11.23 6.28 -11.43
N GLY A 72 -11.66 5.03 -11.30
CA GLY A 72 -10.84 3.96 -10.73
C GLY A 72 -10.84 3.89 -9.20
N SER A 73 -11.50 4.85 -8.53
CA SER A 73 -11.70 4.77 -7.08
C SER A 73 -12.63 3.60 -6.71
N PRO A 74 -12.56 3.07 -5.49
CA PRO A 74 -13.42 1.97 -5.05
C PRO A 74 -14.91 2.29 -5.13
N GLY A 75 -15.27 3.56 -4.95
CA GLY A 75 -16.63 4.05 -5.05
C GLY A 75 -17.07 4.48 -6.46
N CYS A 76 -16.24 4.35 -7.52
CA CYS A 76 -16.64 4.80 -8.86
C CYS A 76 -17.91 4.08 -9.33
N CYS A 77 -19.02 4.83 -9.30
CA CYS A 77 -20.36 4.40 -9.65
C CYS A 77 -20.85 3.16 -8.90
N ALA A 78 -20.25 2.91 -7.74
CA ALA A 78 -20.60 1.83 -6.84
C ALA A 78 -21.17 2.34 -5.51
N ILE A 79 -21.06 3.67 -5.25
CA ILE A 79 -21.71 4.36 -4.14
C ILE A 79 -22.46 5.59 -4.64
N ALA A 80 -23.44 6.06 -3.86
CA ALA A 80 -24.09 7.34 -4.10
C ALA A 80 -23.16 8.50 -3.70
N ILE A 81 -23.03 9.50 -4.58
CA ILE A 81 -22.23 10.70 -4.32
C ILE A 81 -23.12 11.79 -3.73
N GLY A 82 -22.61 12.49 -2.71
CA GLY A 82 -23.30 13.59 -2.04
C GLY A 82 -24.14 13.18 -0.82
N GLY A 83 -23.99 11.93 -0.35
CA GLY A 83 -24.57 11.44 0.91
C GLY A 83 -23.54 11.28 2.02
N ASP A 84 -23.82 10.38 2.96
CA ASP A 84 -22.91 10.00 4.04
C ASP A 84 -21.79 9.08 3.57
N ASP A 85 -20.63 9.19 4.21
CA ASP A 85 -19.49 8.33 3.93
C ASP A 85 -19.81 6.85 4.15
N VAL A 86 -19.26 5.99 3.30
CA VAL A 86 -19.57 4.56 3.29
C VAL A 86 -18.48 3.81 4.05
N VAL A 87 -18.87 3.18 5.16
CA VAL A 87 -17.96 2.36 5.97
C VAL A 87 -17.98 0.92 5.47
N LEU A 88 -16.82 0.38 5.12
CA LEU A 88 -16.67 -1.01 4.71
C LEU A 88 -16.25 -1.88 5.89
N CYS A 89 -16.85 -3.06 5.98
CA CYS A 89 -16.47 -4.09 6.92
C CYS A 89 -15.05 -4.57 6.63
N SER A 90 -14.17 -4.49 7.63
CA SER A 90 -12.80 -5.01 7.56
C SER A 90 -12.75 -6.51 7.23
N HIS A 91 -13.72 -7.31 7.70
CA HIS A 91 -13.72 -8.76 7.49
C HIS A 91 -14.13 -9.19 6.07
N CYS A 92 -15.17 -8.59 5.50
CA CYS A 92 -15.74 -9.05 4.24
C CYS A 92 -15.63 -8.06 3.08
N GLY A 93 -15.25 -6.80 3.33
CA GLY A 93 -15.14 -5.76 2.32
C GLY A 93 -16.46 -5.15 1.84
N GLN A 94 -17.60 -5.65 2.32
CA GLN A 94 -18.93 -5.09 2.02
C GLN A 94 -19.25 -3.88 2.90
N VAL A 95 -20.28 -3.12 2.53
CA VAL A 95 -20.78 -2.02 3.36
C VAL A 95 -21.22 -2.57 4.72
N LYS A 96 -20.67 -2.00 5.79
CA LYS A 96 -20.93 -2.42 7.17
C LYS A 96 -22.42 -2.22 7.50
N GLY A 97 -23.06 -3.25 8.03
CA GLY A 97 -24.49 -3.22 8.36
C GLY A 97 -25.44 -3.40 7.17
N SER A 98 -24.93 -3.62 5.96
CA SER A 98 -25.78 -4.05 4.83
C SER A 98 -26.22 -5.51 4.97
N ASP A 99 -27.32 -5.89 4.29
CA ASP A 99 -27.81 -7.27 4.27
C ASP A 99 -26.80 -8.26 3.68
N VAL A 100 -25.87 -7.78 2.86
CA VAL A 100 -24.80 -8.57 2.24
C VAL A 100 -23.51 -8.59 3.07
N CYS A 101 -23.48 -7.85 4.19
CA CYS A 101 -22.32 -7.80 5.09
C CYS A 101 -22.12 -9.16 5.76
N CYS A 102 -20.95 -9.75 5.58
CA CYS A 102 -20.55 -11.02 6.20
C CYS A 102 -21.49 -12.21 5.90
N ILE A 103 -22.20 -12.20 4.78
CA ILE A 103 -22.98 -13.38 4.38
C ILE A 103 -22.03 -14.57 4.16
N VAL A 104 -22.41 -15.73 4.70
CA VAL A 104 -21.59 -16.94 4.66
C VAL A 104 -21.49 -17.54 3.26
N THR A 105 -22.48 -17.26 2.41
CA THR A 105 -22.57 -17.76 1.04
C THR A 105 -21.82 -16.90 0.01
N ALA A 106 -21.25 -15.76 0.42
CA ALA A 106 -20.48 -14.91 -0.49
C ALA A 106 -19.21 -15.63 -0.95
N GLU A 107 -19.04 -15.73 -2.27
CA GLU A 107 -17.79 -16.18 -2.87
C GLU A 107 -16.63 -15.30 -2.38
N LYS A 108 -15.57 -15.94 -1.89
CA LYS A 108 -14.37 -15.24 -1.40
C LYS A 108 -13.41 -14.99 -2.55
N CYS A 109 -12.71 -13.86 -2.50
CA CYS A 109 -11.65 -13.54 -3.43
C CYS A 109 -10.38 -14.32 -3.04
N ASP A 110 -9.83 -15.11 -3.96
CA ASP A 110 -8.63 -15.91 -3.73
C ASP A 110 -7.38 -15.08 -3.37
N LYS A 111 -7.36 -13.80 -3.74
CA LYS A 111 -6.22 -12.90 -3.52
C LYS A 111 -6.20 -12.24 -2.14
N CYS A 112 -7.36 -11.88 -1.61
CA CYS A 112 -7.47 -11.06 -0.39
C CYS A 112 -8.40 -11.63 0.68
N GLY A 113 -9.12 -12.73 0.41
CA GLY A 113 -10.02 -13.38 1.36
C GLY A 113 -11.32 -12.62 1.67
N LYS A 114 -11.51 -11.40 1.16
CA LYS A 114 -12.77 -10.63 1.25
C LYS A 114 -13.81 -11.15 0.24
N ALA A 115 -15.06 -10.71 0.35
CA ALA A 115 -16.10 -11.09 -0.61
C ALA A 115 -15.75 -10.60 -2.01
N LYS A 116 -15.80 -11.49 -3.00
CA LYS A 116 -15.47 -11.19 -4.39
C LYS A 116 -16.43 -10.15 -4.95
N GLY A 117 -15.90 -9.13 -5.61
CA GLY A 117 -16.70 -8.01 -6.14
C GLY A 117 -17.23 -7.04 -5.08
N SER A 118 -16.91 -7.24 -3.79
CA SER A 118 -17.19 -6.22 -2.78
C SER A 118 -16.38 -4.95 -3.03
N LEU A 119 -16.87 -3.82 -2.51
CA LEU A 119 -16.17 -2.53 -2.59
C LEU A 119 -14.76 -2.62 -1.99
N GLY A 120 -14.60 -3.42 -0.94
CA GLY A 120 -13.32 -3.66 -0.27
C GLY A 120 -12.46 -4.77 -0.89
N CYS A 121 -12.92 -5.43 -1.96
CA CYS A 121 -12.19 -6.54 -2.57
C CYS A 121 -10.85 -6.04 -3.12
N CYS A 122 -9.77 -6.64 -2.64
CA CYS A 122 -8.39 -6.26 -2.98
C CYS A 122 -8.04 -4.79 -2.64
N LEU A 123 -8.81 -4.13 -1.78
CA LEU A 123 -8.34 -2.89 -1.17
C LEU A 123 -7.33 -3.24 -0.09
N LEU A 124 -6.09 -2.84 -0.32
CA LEU A 124 -5.00 -2.97 0.64
C LEU A 124 -5.08 -1.79 1.62
N VAL A 125 -5.54 -2.09 2.82
CA VAL A 125 -5.17 -1.36 4.04
C VAL A 125 -4.27 -2.33 4.79
N GLU A 126 -3.05 -1.93 5.12
CA GLU A 126 -2.17 -2.79 5.91
C GLU A 126 -2.82 -3.08 7.27
N GLU A 127 -3.11 -4.35 7.55
CA GLU A 127 -3.62 -4.77 8.84
C GLU A 127 -2.45 -4.81 9.83
N THR A 128 -2.31 -3.80 10.68
CA THR A 128 -1.37 -3.88 11.82
C THR A 128 -1.94 -4.78 12.90
N GLY A 129 -1.80 -6.10 12.75
CA GLY A 129 -2.13 -7.03 13.82
C GLY A 129 -2.36 -8.48 13.42
N LYS A 130 -1.32 -9.14 12.91
CA LYS A 130 -0.99 -10.50 13.39
C LYS A 130 0.52 -10.57 13.59
N ASP A 131 0.95 -10.18 14.78
CA ASP A 131 2.00 -10.92 15.45
C ASP A 131 1.61 -12.39 15.40
N LYS A 132 2.17 -13.14 14.43
CA LYS A 132 2.35 -14.56 14.63
C LYS A 132 3.46 -14.66 15.68
N HIS A 133 2.99 -14.66 16.92
CA HIS A 133 3.69 -15.19 18.07
C HIS A 133 4.42 -16.47 17.65
N ASP A 134 5.72 -16.49 17.93
CA ASP A 134 6.52 -17.69 18.05
C ASP A 134 5.70 -18.82 18.69
N HIS A 135 5.65 -19.95 18.00
CA HIS A 135 5.58 -21.24 18.69
C HIS A 135 6.78 -22.06 18.22
N LEU A 136 7.88 -21.82 18.93
CA LEU A 136 8.85 -22.84 19.28
C LEU A 136 8.11 -24.07 19.82
N ASP A 137 8.34 -25.21 19.19
CA ASP A 137 8.53 -26.54 19.80
C ASP A 137 9.29 -27.38 18.74
N GLN A 138 10.62 -27.47 18.84
CA GLN A 138 11.39 -28.55 19.50
C GLN A 138 11.23 -29.93 18.81
N VAL A 139 12.20 -30.39 17.98
CA VAL A 139 13.39 -31.24 18.33
C VAL A 139 13.03 -32.75 18.37
N PRO A 140 13.92 -33.78 18.28
CA PRO A 140 15.11 -34.10 17.46
C PRO A 140 14.95 -35.40 16.62
N ASN A 141 15.90 -35.70 15.71
CA ASN A 141 16.72 -36.94 15.65
C ASN A 141 17.55 -36.91 14.35
#